data_AF-A0A8S3H5Z3-F1
#
_entry.id   AF-A0A8S3H5Z3-F1
#
_cell.length_a   1.000
_cell.length_b   1.000
_cell.length_c   1.000
_cell.angle_alpha   90.00
_cell.angle_beta   90.00
_cell.angle_gamma   90.00
#
_symmetry.space_group_name_H-M   'P 1'
#
loop_
_entity.id
_entity.type
_entity.pdbx_description
1 polymer ?
#
loop_
_entity_poly.entity_id
_entity_poly.type
_entity_poly.pdbx_seq_one_letter_code
_entity_poly.pdbx_strand_id
1 'polypeptide(L)'
;IIDFVRRSPKRLVILNEISNQLSMPYSNLTSLCPTRWTMRAELYNSLLNNYELVQEALYTLIEEKGGPGIKANGLHEQMNKFYFFFGLKLGYLLFSATEKLSRIIQSSSCCLQDILSSAESLIRYFERIRDDITFKSFYTKVLKESESLTDKPILARH
;
A
#
# COMPACT_ATOMS: atom_id res chain seq x y z
N ILE A 1 -9.35 2.59 -3.31
CA ILE A 1 -9.66 2.65 -1.86
C ILE A 1 -9.41 4.04 -1.30
N ILE A 2 -8.17 4.54 -1.34
CA ILE A 2 -7.81 5.86 -0.76
C ILE A 2 -8.71 7.00 -1.25
N ASP A 3 -8.93 7.12 -2.56
CA ASP A 3 -9.81 8.14 -3.12
C ASP A 3 -11.27 8.02 -2.67
N PHE A 4 -11.76 6.79 -2.43
CA PHE A 4 -13.12 6.58 -1.96
C PHE A 4 -13.31 7.12 -0.53
N VAL A 5 -12.30 6.93 0.33
CA VAL A 5 -12.29 7.43 1.70
C VAL A 5 -12.05 8.94 1.72
N ARG A 6 -11.03 9.44 1.01
CA ARG A 6 -10.62 10.85 1.05
C ARG A 6 -11.59 11.82 0.40
N ARG A 7 -12.33 11.41 -0.64
CA ARG A 7 -13.23 12.33 -1.37
C ARG A 7 -14.49 12.71 -0.61
N SER A 8 -14.75 12.11 0.55
CA SER A 8 -15.91 12.43 1.40
C SER A 8 -15.45 12.86 2.79
N PRO A 9 -15.72 14.12 3.21
CA PRO A 9 -15.41 14.58 4.56
C PRO A 9 -16.03 13.70 5.65
N LYS A 10 -17.26 13.20 5.42
CA LYS A 10 -17.95 12.29 6.34
C LYS A 10 -17.17 10.99 6.58
N ARG A 11 -16.56 10.42 5.53
CA ARG A 11 -15.78 9.18 5.64
C ARG A 11 -14.44 9.39 6.33
N LEU A 12 -13.86 10.58 6.21
CA LEU A 12 -12.67 10.96 6.97
C LEU A 12 -12.96 11.14 8.46
N VAL A 13 -14.13 11.67 8.80
CA VAL A 13 -14.59 11.75 10.20
C VAL A 13 -14.72 10.34 10.79
N ILE A 14 -15.39 9.42 10.09
CA ILE A 14 -15.52 8.01 10.52
C ILE A 14 -14.15 7.37 10.73
N LEU A 15 -13.19 7.59 9.81
CA LEU A 15 -11.83 7.05 9.96
C LEU A 15 -11.11 7.59 11.20
N ASN A 16 -11.25 8.89 11.49
CA ASN A 16 -10.69 9.50 12.69
C ASN A 16 -11.36 9.00 13.97
N GLU A 17 -12.69 8.81 13.96
CA GLU A 17 -13.43 8.22 15.08
C GLU A 17 -12.93 6.82 15.40
N ILE A 18 -12.74 5.97 14.38
CA ILE A 18 -12.20 4.61 14.52
C ILE A 18 -10.76 4.65 15.02
N SER A 19 -9.93 5.56 14.50
CA SER A 19 -8.55 5.74 14.99
C SER A 19 -8.51 6.07 16.49
N ASN A 20 -9.39 6.95 16.95
CA ASN A 20 -9.52 7.30 18.37
C ASN A 20 -10.04 6.11 19.20
N GLN A 21 -11.02 5.36 18.70
CA GLN A 21 -11.59 4.20 19.39
C GLN A 21 -10.56 3.07 19.57
N LEU A 22 -9.78 2.79 18.52
CA LEU A 22 -8.75 1.75 18.53
C LEU A 22 -7.41 2.23 19.12
N SER A 23 -7.31 3.50 19.51
CA SER A 23 -6.06 4.14 19.96
C SER A 23 -4.87 3.91 19.02
N MET A 24 -5.17 3.83 17.72
CA MET A 24 -4.18 3.57 16.67
C MET A 24 -3.74 4.89 16.03
N PRO A 25 -2.44 5.07 15.75
CA PRO A 25 -1.95 6.28 15.11
C PRO A 25 -2.46 6.37 13.66
N TYR A 26 -3.28 7.39 13.38
CA TYR A 26 -3.67 7.72 12.02
C TYR A 26 -2.57 8.53 11.32
N SER A 27 -2.16 8.07 10.15
CA SER A 27 -1.32 8.84 9.22
C SER A 27 -2.15 9.25 8.01
N ASN A 28 -1.92 10.45 7.49
CA ASN A 28 -2.69 10.93 6.33
C ASN A 28 -2.58 9.95 5.15
N LEU A 29 -3.72 9.45 4.67
CA LEU A 29 -3.76 8.64 3.46
C LEU A 29 -3.29 9.48 2.28
N THR A 30 -2.36 9.00 1.46
CA THR A 30 -1.82 9.75 0.31
C THR A 30 -2.53 9.33 -0.98
N SER A 31 -3.18 10.26 -1.68
CA SER A 31 -3.86 10.00 -2.97
C SER A 31 -2.85 9.97 -4.12
N LEU A 32 -3.21 9.24 -5.19
CA LEU A 32 -2.37 9.15 -6.37
C LEU A 32 -2.37 10.51 -7.07
N CYS A 33 -1.18 11.09 -7.28
CA CYS A 33 -1.03 12.23 -8.16
C CYS A 33 -0.65 11.71 -9.56
N PRO A 34 -1.53 11.82 -10.57
CA PRO A 34 -1.28 11.24 -11.91
C PRO A 34 0.02 11.73 -12.56
N THR A 35 0.40 12.98 -12.27
CA THR A 35 1.58 13.64 -12.84
C THR A 35 2.86 13.41 -12.04
N ARG A 36 2.79 12.85 -10.82
CA ARG A 36 3.95 12.64 -9.96
C ARG A 36 4.13 11.15 -9.66
N TRP A 37 4.91 10.48 -10.52
CA TRP A 37 5.20 9.06 -10.39
C TRP A 37 5.94 8.70 -9.09
N THR A 38 6.66 9.67 -8.51
CA THR A 38 7.34 9.60 -7.21
C THR A 38 6.41 9.64 -6.00
N MET A 39 5.11 9.44 -6.16
CA MET A 39 4.17 9.35 -5.03
C MET A 39 3.59 7.96 -4.85
N ARG A 40 3.96 7.01 -5.72
CA ARG A 40 3.40 5.66 -5.66
C ARG A 40 3.84 4.96 -4.39
N ALA A 41 5.12 5.01 -4.00
CA ALA A 41 5.57 4.32 -2.80
C ALA A 41 4.91 4.91 -1.54
N GLU A 42 4.81 6.23 -1.45
CA GLU A 42 4.13 6.92 -0.36
C GLU A 42 2.65 6.53 -0.27
N LEU A 43 1.96 6.41 -1.40
CA LEU A 43 0.58 5.92 -1.46
C LEU A 43 0.46 4.51 -0.87
N TYR A 44 1.28 3.56 -1.32
CA TYR A 44 1.27 2.21 -0.77
C TYR A 44 1.56 2.21 0.73
N ASN A 45 2.58 2.95 1.16
CA ASN A 45 2.95 3.05 2.56
C ASN A 45 1.82 3.63 3.43
N SER A 46 1.17 4.70 2.95
CA SER A 46 0.06 5.33 3.67
C SER A 46 -1.13 4.38 3.83
N LEU A 47 -1.45 3.56 2.82
CA LEU A 47 -2.51 2.56 2.95
C LEU A 47 -2.10 1.42 3.88
N LEU A 48 -0.84 0.97 3.82
CA LEU A 48 -0.32 -0.08 4.70
C LEU A 48 -0.29 0.35 6.17
N ASN A 49 0.06 1.60 6.46
CA ASN A 49 0.11 2.12 7.83
C ASN A 49 -1.28 2.30 8.45
N ASN A 50 -2.31 2.49 7.62
CA ASN A 50 -3.70 2.66 8.06
C ASN A 50 -4.57 1.46 7.66
N TYR A 51 -3.98 0.29 7.39
CA TYR A 51 -4.69 -0.81 6.74
C TYR A 51 -5.92 -1.25 7.50
N GLU A 52 -5.73 -1.57 8.79
CA GLU A 52 -6.78 -1.98 9.73
C GLU A 52 -7.82 -0.88 9.92
N LEU A 53 -7.39 0.38 10.12
CA LEU A 53 -8.29 1.52 10.23
C LEU A 53 -9.20 1.69 9.02
N VAL A 54 -8.64 1.53 7.81
CA VAL A 54 -9.40 1.63 6.57
C VAL A 54 -10.35 0.45 6.41
N GLN A 55 -9.94 -0.76 6.82
CA GLN A 55 -10.78 -1.95 6.79
C GLN A 55 -12.02 -1.78 7.68
N GLU A 56 -11.83 -1.35 8.93
CA GLU A 56 -12.92 -1.06 9.88
C GLU A 56 -13.83 0.10 9.42
N ALA A 57 -13.23 1.15 8.84
CA ALA A 57 -14.00 2.24 8.27
C ALA A 57 -14.87 1.79 7.09
N LEU A 58 -14.33 0.93 6.21
CA LEU A 58 -15.12 0.36 5.12
C LEU A 58 -16.22 -0.54 5.65
N TYR A 59 -15.96 -1.35 6.68
CA TYR A 59 -16.98 -2.20 7.32
C TYR A 59 -18.15 -1.36 7.86
N THR A 60 -17.86 -0.26 8.56
CA THR A 60 -18.87 0.67 9.07
C THR A 60 -19.71 1.31 7.96
N LEU A 61 -19.09 1.56 6.80
CA LEU A 61 -19.74 2.18 5.64
C LEU A 61 -20.62 1.21 4.83
N ILE A 62 -20.56 -0.11 5.08
CA ILE A 62 -21.40 -1.09 4.38
C ILE A 62 -22.89 -0.83 4.62
N GLU A 63 -23.23 -0.37 5.83
CA GLU A 63 -24.61 -0.05 6.23
C GLU A 63 -25.16 1.22 5.54
N GLU A 64 -24.32 2.00 4.85
CA GLU A 64 -24.79 3.15 4.05
C GLU A 64 -25.67 2.69 2.88
N LYS A 65 -26.90 3.20 2.81
CA LYS A 65 -27.81 2.88 1.70
C LYS A 65 -27.27 3.38 0.36
N GLY A 66 -27.40 2.53 -0.67
CA GLY A 66 -27.13 2.88 -2.06
C GLY A 66 -25.70 2.62 -2.53
N GLY A 67 -25.27 3.36 -3.55
CA GLY A 67 -23.97 3.14 -4.22
C GLY A 67 -22.74 3.18 -3.29
N PRO A 68 -22.67 4.07 -2.28
CA PRO A 68 -21.60 4.07 -1.30
C PRO A 68 -21.40 2.77 -0.53
N GLY A 69 -22.45 2.20 0.06
CA GLY A 69 -22.35 0.95 0.84
C GLY A 69 -21.99 -0.24 -0.02
N ILE A 70 -22.57 -0.35 -1.23
CA ILE A 70 -22.20 -1.41 -2.20
C ILE A 70 -20.70 -1.32 -2.55
N LYS A 71 -20.20 -0.10 -2.79
CA LYS A 71 -18.78 0.12 -3.09
C LYS A 71 -17.90 -0.14 -1.87
N ALA A 72 -18.32 0.26 -0.68
CA ALA A 72 -17.61 -0.03 0.57
C ALA A 72 -17.49 -1.54 0.80
N ASN A 73 -18.57 -2.30 0.61
CA ASN A 73 -18.56 -3.76 0.71
C ASN A 73 -17.57 -4.40 -0.26
N GLY A 74 -17.63 -4.04 -1.54
CA GLY A 74 -16.68 -4.58 -2.53
C GLY A 74 -15.23 -4.24 -2.20
N LEU A 75 -14.94 -3.04 -1.70
CA LEU A 75 -13.59 -2.67 -1.27
C LEU A 75 -13.13 -3.40 -0.01
N HIS A 76 -14.03 -3.57 0.96
CA HIS A 76 -13.81 -4.33 2.18
C HIS A 76 -13.49 -5.80 1.87
N GLU A 77 -14.29 -6.44 1.01
CA GLU A 77 -14.03 -7.82 0.57
C GLU A 77 -12.65 -7.98 -0.08
N GLN A 78 -12.22 -7.02 -0.92
CA GLN A 78 -10.89 -7.05 -1.52
C GLN A 78 -9.78 -6.91 -0.47
N MET A 79 -9.93 -6.02 0.51
CA MET A 79 -8.96 -5.85 1.60
C MET A 79 -8.87 -7.09 2.50
N ASN A 80 -9.93 -7.89 2.61
CA ASN A 80 -9.86 -9.16 3.34
C ASN A 80 -9.07 -10.24 2.60
N LYS A 81 -8.68 -10.05 1.33
CA LYS A 81 -7.93 -11.06 0.58
C LYS A 81 -6.43 -10.90 0.73
N PHE A 82 -5.74 -12.00 1.05
CA PHE A 82 -4.28 -12.04 1.15
C PHE A 82 -3.59 -11.47 -0.09
N TYR A 83 -4.04 -11.81 -1.31
CA TYR A 83 -3.40 -11.34 -2.54
C TYR A 83 -3.40 -9.81 -2.66
N PHE A 84 -4.42 -9.14 -2.09
CA PHE A 84 -4.50 -7.69 -2.09
C PHE A 84 -3.44 -7.10 -1.17
N PHE A 85 -3.37 -7.57 0.08
CA PHE A 85 -2.34 -7.15 1.04
C PHE A 85 -0.92 -7.45 0.56
N PHE A 86 -0.70 -8.66 0.04
CA PHE A 86 0.56 -9.06 -0.58
C PHE A 86 0.93 -8.15 -1.75
N GLY A 87 -0.02 -7.87 -2.65
CA GLY A 87 0.17 -6.94 -3.76
C GLY A 87 0.54 -5.53 -3.31
N LEU A 88 -0.03 -5.03 -2.20
CA LEU A 88 0.36 -3.74 -1.63
C LEU A 88 1.79 -3.76 -1.07
N LYS A 89 2.16 -4.79 -0.32
CA LYS A 89 3.53 -4.95 0.23
C LYS A 89 4.56 -5.07 -0.88
N LEU A 90 4.28 -5.86 -1.91
CA LEU A 90 5.14 -6.02 -3.08
C LEU A 90 5.23 -4.72 -3.89
N GLY A 91 4.10 -4.06 -4.12
CA GLY A 91 4.06 -2.75 -4.76
C GLY A 91 4.92 -1.73 -4.02
N TYR A 92 4.78 -1.64 -2.70
CA TYR A 92 5.62 -0.77 -1.88
C TYR A 92 7.12 -1.09 -2.03
N LEU A 93 7.49 -2.38 -1.97
CA LEU A 93 8.87 -2.83 -2.14
C LEU A 93 9.47 -2.36 -3.49
N LEU A 94 8.73 -2.56 -4.58
CA LEU A 94 9.18 -2.18 -5.93
C LEU A 94 9.22 -0.66 -6.10
N PHE A 95 8.11 0.03 -5.78
CA PHE A 95 8.01 1.46 -6.03
C PHE A 95 8.95 2.27 -5.14
N SER A 96 9.16 1.88 -3.88
CA SER A 96 10.10 2.58 -2.98
C SER A 96 11.54 2.53 -3.50
N ALA A 97 11.93 1.44 -4.17
CA ALA A 97 13.24 1.34 -4.81
C ALA A 97 13.34 2.22 -6.06
N THR A 98 12.34 2.16 -6.95
CA THR A 98 12.31 3.00 -8.17
C THR A 98 12.24 4.50 -7.86
N GLU A 99 11.54 4.88 -6.79
CA GLU A 99 11.35 6.26 -6.41
C GLU A 99 12.64 6.91 -5.93
N LYS A 100 13.51 6.16 -5.25
CA LYS A 100 14.85 6.62 -4.86
C LYS A 100 15.66 7.04 -6.09
N LEU A 101 15.70 6.19 -7.13
CA LEU A 101 16.39 6.52 -8.38
C LEU A 101 15.74 7.74 -9.06
N SER A 102 14.41 7.79 -9.11
CA SER A 102 13.69 8.92 -9.71
C SER A 102 14.00 10.24 -9.00
N ARG A 103 14.18 10.25 -7.68
CA ARG A 103 14.55 11.45 -6.91
C ARG A 103 15.98 11.89 -7.21
N ILE A 104 16.90 10.94 -7.42
CA ILE A 104 18.29 11.25 -7.80
C ILE A 104 18.34 11.89 -9.17
N ILE A 105 17.66 11.30 -10.17
CA ILE A 105 17.60 11.83 -11.55
C ILE A 105 17.01 13.24 -11.60
N GLN A 106 16.04 13.55 -10.73
CA GLN A 106 15.40 14.86 -10.67
C GLN A 106 16.16 15.87 -9.80
N SER A 107 17.23 15.46 -9.12
CA SER A 107 18.03 16.36 -8.27
C SER A 107 18.86 17.31 -9.13
N SER A 108 18.84 18.60 -8.77
CA SER A 108 19.66 19.63 -9.44
C SER A 108 21.16 19.47 -9.21
N SER A 109 21.56 18.62 -8.27
CA SER A 109 22.95 18.44 -7.84
C SER A 109 23.59 17.13 -8.30
N CYS A 110 22.88 16.27 -9.07
CA CYS A 110 23.44 14.97 -9.45
C CYS A 110 24.30 15.07 -10.71
N CYS A 111 25.36 14.26 -10.77
CA CYS A 111 26.12 14.06 -12.00
C CYS A 111 25.75 12.72 -12.67
N LEU A 112 26.15 12.54 -13.92
CA LEU A 112 25.85 11.32 -14.69
C LEU A 112 26.34 10.04 -13.97
N GLN A 113 27.48 10.11 -13.30
CA GLN A 113 28.05 8.99 -12.56
C GLN A 113 27.15 8.57 -11.37
N ASP A 114 26.51 9.52 -10.69
CA ASP A 114 25.57 9.24 -9.61
C ASP A 114 24.32 8.53 -10.13
N ILE A 115 23.83 8.95 -11.29
CA ILE A 115 22.67 8.32 -11.94
C ILE A 115 23.00 6.87 -12.34
N LEU A 116 24.13 6.65 -13.01
CA LEU A 116 24.53 5.32 -13.48
C LEU A 116 24.74 4.35 -12.31
N SER A 117 25.49 4.77 -11.30
CA SER A 117 25.72 3.95 -10.10
C SER A 117 24.43 3.63 -9.33
N SER A 118 23.49 4.58 -9.27
CA SER A 118 22.17 4.39 -8.66
C SER A 118 21.29 3.43 -9.47
N ALA A 119 21.35 3.50 -10.80
CA ALA A 119 20.62 2.60 -11.68
C ALA A 119 21.15 1.16 -11.56
N GLU A 120 22.48 0.98 -11.57
CA GLU A 120 23.10 -0.33 -11.33
C GLU A 120 22.72 -0.91 -9.97
N SER A 121 22.71 -0.07 -8.92
CA SER A 121 22.29 -0.47 -7.58
C SER A 121 20.83 -0.93 -7.54
N LEU A 122 19.95 -0.25 -8.30
CA LEU A 122 18.55 -0.64 -8.43
C LEU A 122 18.39 -1.99 -9.16
N ILE A 123 19.17 -2.23 -10.23
CA ILE A 123 19.17 -3.51 -10.94
C ILE A 123 19.60 -4.64 -9.99
N ARG A 124 20.74 -4.49 -9.30
CA ARG A 124 21.23 -5.48 -8.34
C ARG A 124 20.23 -5.72 -7.20
N TYR A 125 19.54 -4.66 -6.76
CA TYR A 125 18.47 -4.79 -5.79
C TYR A 125 17.32 -5.66 -6.32
N PHE A 126 16.88 -5.44 -7.56
CA PHE A 126 15.82 -6.23 -8.18
C PHE A 126 16.21 -7.69 -8.43
N GLU A 127 17.45 -7.93 -8.85
CA GLU A 127 18.00 -9.29 -8.95
C GLU A 127 17.97 -9.99 -7.58
N ARG A 128 18.40 -9.29 -6.52
CA ARG A 128 18.42 -9.85 -5.17
C ARG A 128 17.03 -10.14 -4.61
N ILE A 129 16.03 -9.27 -4.80
CA ILE A 129 14.69 -9.57 -4.26
C ILE A 129 13.97 -10.70 -5.02
N ARG A 130 14.45 -11.05 -6.22
CA ARG A 130 13.97 -12.18 -7.01
C ARG A 130 14.64 -13.50 -6.63
N ASP A 131 15.76 -13.46 -5.91
CA ASP A 131 16.40 -14.66 -5.36
C ASP A 131 15.44 -15.40 -4.43
N ASP A 132 15.43 -16.73 -4.53
CA ASP A 132 14.46 -17.58 -3.82
C ASP A 132 14.52 -17.40 -2.31
N ILE A 133 15.72 -17.22 -1.74
CA ILE A 133 15.90 -17.05 -0.30
C ILE A 133 15.31 -15.71 0.12
N THR A 134 15.64 -14.65 -0.61
CA THR A 134 15.16 -13.29 -0.30
C THR A 134 13.65 -13.18 -0.49
N PHE A 135 13.12 -13.74 -1.59
CA PHE A 135 11.69 -13.75 -1.86
C PHE A 135 10.94 -14.57 -0.81
N LYS A 136 11.45 -15.74 -0.41
CA LYS A 136 10.85 -16.56 0.65
C LYS A 136 10.83 -15.85 2.00
N SER A 137 11.89 -15.10 2.32
CA SER A 137 11.95 -14.27 3.52
C SER A 137 10.89 -13.17 3.49
N PHE A 138 10.77 -12.45 2.37
CA PHE A 138 9.72 -11.45 2.16
C PHE A 138 8.33 -12.06 2.28
N TYR A 139 8.07 -13.18 1.59
CA TYR A 139 6.78 -13.87 1.61
C TYR A 139 6.39 -14.31 3.03
N THR A 140 7.31 -14.95 3.76
CA THR A 140 7.08 -15.39 5.15
C THR A 140 6.75 -14.21 6.07
N LYS A 141 7.45 -13.08 5.89
CA LYS A 141 7.17 -11.86 6.64
C LYS A 141 5.77 -11.33 6.36
N VAL A 142 5.39 -11.22 5.08
CA VAL A 142 4.06 -10.75 4.69
C VAL A 142 2.98 -11.70 5.18
N LEU A 143 3.22 -13.01 5.13
CA LEU A 143 2.31 -14.02 5.65
C LEU A 143 2.01 -13.78 7.13
N LYS A 144 3.05 -13.64 7.95
CA LYS A 144 2.92 -13.36 9.38
C LYS A 144 2.18 -12.04 9.65
N GLU A 145 2.49 -10.98 8.91
CA GLU A 145 1.82 -9.67 9.06
C GLU A 145 0.34 -9.72 8.66
N SER A 146 -0.03 -10.64 7.76
CA SER A 146 -1.41 -10.75 7.24
C SER A 146 -2.34 -11.63 8.09
N GLU A 147 -1.81 -12.38 9.06
CA GLU A 147 -2.57 -13.39 9.83
C GLU A 147 -3.78 -12.81 10.55
N SER A 148 -3.70 -11.57 11.04
CA SER A 148 -4.80 -10.88 11.73
C SER A 148 -5.61 -9.95 10.83
N LEU A 149 -5.25 -9.83 9.55
CA LEU A 149 -5.78 -8.81 8.64
C LEU A 149 -6.54 -9.40 7.43
N THR A 150 -6.18 -10.60 6.98
CA THR A 150 -6.72 -11.18 5.75
C THR A 150 -6.98 -12.68 5.86
N ASP A 151 -7.77 -13.20 4.93
CA ASP A 151 -7.92 -14.64 4.68
C ASP A 151 -6.57 -15.32 4.44
N LYS A 152 -6.48 -16.63 4.67
CA LYS A 152 -5.28 -17.41 4.35
C LYS A 152 -4.96 -17.36 2.85
N PRO A 153 -3.67 -17.41 2.46
CA PRO A 153 -3.28 -17.50 1.06
C PRO A 153 -3.91 -18.76 0.43
N ILE A 154 -4.60 -18.54 -0.70
CA ILE A 154 -5.15 -19.62 -1.52
C ILE A 154 -4.20 -19.82 -2.69
N LEU A 155 -3.70 -21.05 -2.86
CA LEU A 155 -2.97 -21.41 -4.07
C LEU A 155 -3.93 -21.30 -5.26
N ALA A 156 -3.54 -20.57 -6.30
CA ALA A 156 -4.33 -20.51 -7.53
C ALA A 156 -4.53 -21.95 -8.02
N ARG A 157 -5.81 -22.36 -8.13
CA ARG A 157 -6.15 -23.65 -8.74
C ARG A 157 -5.83 -23.52 -10.23
N HIS A 158 -4.78 -24.22 -10.66
CA HIS A 158 -4.45 -24.41 -12.07
C HIS A 158 -5.45 -25.38 -12.71
#